data_AF-A0A926E5J6-F1
#
_entry.id   AF-A0A926E5J6-F1
#
_cell.length_a   1.000
_cell.length_b   1.000
_cell.length_c   1.000
_cell.angle_alpha   90.00
_cell.angle_beta   90.00
_cell.angle_gamma   90.00
#
_symmetry.space_group_name_H-M   'P 1'
#
loop_
_entity.id
_entity.type
_entity.pdbx_description
1 polymer ?
#
loop_
_entity_poly.entity_id
_entity_poly.type
_entity_poly.pdbx_seq_one_letter_code
_entity_poly.pdbx_strand_id
1 'polypeptide(L)'
;MVQIEDETKVATTKKGARKENPHAGHRQRIKERFVNEGGLEHFELHNVLEILLFFGIPQKDTNDIAHELIRTFGSFSQVFLADVEQLAAVKGMTRNAAILIKLVPEVYRKFMEESKEKEEILDTTDKIREYLLPKFMGRSEEIVYLLCMNNACKLLRTEIISKGSKSMAHVDLRKLTEIVLQCGAVSIILAHNHPHGVARPSRHDIDTTRRLQKVLSQLNIEFLDHFVVAGDTAVSMMEFGHLGIKNIVEMQLPRQDEFDVF
;
A
#
# COMPACT_ATOMS: atom_id res chain seq x y z
N MET A 1 7.79 -93.86 20.27
CA MET A 1 7.84 -92.50 20.85
C MET A 1 9.29 -92.04 20.78
N VAL A 2 9.79 -91.65 19.62
CA VAL A 2 9.72 -90.31 18.96
C VAL A 2 10.40 -89.22 19.80
N GLN A 3 11.60 -88.86 19.36
CA GLN A 3 12.39 -87.70 19.75
C GLN A 3 11.78 -86.42 19.15
N ILE A 4 11.93 -85.29 19.85
CA ILE A 4 11.62 -83.96 19.34
C ILE A 4 12.93 -83.17 19.39
N GLU A 5 13.40 -82.75 18.21
CA GLU A 5 14.51 -81.83 18.03
C GLU A 5 14.01 -80.38 18.03
N ASP A 6 14.84 -79.52 18.60
CA ASP A 6 14.70 -78.06 18.71
C ASP A 6 15.53 -77.41 17.59
N GLU A 7 14.89 -76.66 16.70
CA GLU A 7 15.58 -75.75 15.79
C GLU A 7 14.88 -74.39 15.74
N THR A 8 15.54 -73.41 16.33
CA THR A 8 15.26 -71.97 16.22
C THR A 8 15.78 -71.44 14.87
N LYS A 9 14.87 -70.94 14.02
CA LYS A 9 15.24 -70.10 12.85
C LYS A 9 14.67 -68.69 13.00
N VAL A 10 15.59 -67.74 13.19
CA VAL A 10 15.36 -66.30 13.17
C VAL A 10 15.08 -65.85 11.74
N ALA A 11 13.86 -65.38 11.47
CA ALA A 11 13.51 -64.73 10.21
C ALA A 11 13.75 -63.21 10.33
N THR A 12 14.82 -62.73 9.71
CA THR A 12 15.10 -61.30 9.51
C THR A 12 14.23 -60.75 8.40
N THR A 13 13.20 -59.99 8.74
CA THR A 13 12.43 -59.19 7.79
C THR A 13 13.17 -57.88 7.50
N LYS A 14 13.60 -57.71 6.25
CA LYS A 14 14.19 -56.47 5.72
C LYS A 14 13.17 -55.32 5.83
N LYS A 15 13.41 -54.38 6.75
CA LYS A 15 12.72 -53.08 6.79
C LYS A 15 13.05 -52.31 5.50
N GLY A 16 12.04 -52.04 4.68
CA GLY A 16 12.17 -51.16 3.53
C GLY A 16 12.61 -49.75 3.95
N ALA A 17 13.62 -49.22 3.28
CA ALA A 17 14.06 -47.85 3.45
C ALA A 17 12.90 -46.89 3.14
N ARG A 18 12.45 -46.14 4.15
CA ARG A 18 11.58 -44.97 3.93
C ARG A 18 12.39 -43.99 3.09
N LYS A 19 11.91 -43.65 1.89
CA LYS A 19 12.40 -42.48 1.15
C LYS A 19 12.23 -41.26 2.06
N GLU A 20 13.33 -40.66 2.50
CA GLU A 20 13.30 -39.37 3.17
C GLU A 20 12.62 -38.36 2.24
N ASN A 21 11.61 -37.67 2.75
CA ASN A 21 10.91 -36.66 1.99
C ASN A 21 11.88 -35.48 1.79
N PRO A 22 12.28 -35.12 0.56
CA PRO A 22 13.28 -34.06 0.30
C PRO A 22 12.90 -32.70 0.89
N HIS A 23 11.60 -32.50 1.12
CA HIS A 23 11.02 -31.28 1.68
C HIS A 23 10.96 -31.28 3.21
N ALA A 24 11.40 -32.36 3.87
CA ALA A 24 11.47 -32.42 5.33
C ALA A 24 12.42 -31.33 5.85
N GLY A 25 11.89 -30.45 6.70
CA GLY A 25 12.66 -29.37 7.31
C GLY A 25 12.93 -28.15 6.43
N HIS A 26 12.58 -28.14 5.14
CA HIS A 26 12.81 -26.96 4.26
C HIS A 26 12.20 -25.68 4.81
N ARG A 27 10.92 -25.77 5.17
CA ARG A 27 10.20 -24.67 5.83
C ARG A 27 10.89 -24.19 7.10
N GLN A 28 11.40 -25.12 7.91
CA GLN A 28 12.09 -24.79 9.15
C GLN A 28 13.40 -24.06 8.87
N ARG A 29 14.21 -24.57 7.91
CA ARG A 29 15.47 -23.94 7.48
C ARG A 29 15.26 -22.52 6.97
N ILE A 30 14.22 -22.28 6.15
CA ILE A 30 13.92 -20.93 5.64
C ILE A 30 13.49 -19.99 6.78
N LYS A 31 12.67 -20.46 7.73
CA LYS A 31 12.27 -19.65 8.90
C LYS A 31 13.46 -19.32 9.80
N GLU A 32 14.34 -20.28 10.04
CA GLU A 32 15.58 -20.09 10.80
C GLU A 32 16.51 -19.11 10.09
N ARG A 33 16.63 -19.21 8.77
CA ARG A 33 17.38 -18.26 7.95
C ARG A 33 16.87 -16.83 8.15
N PHE A 34 15.56 -16.59 8.10
CA PHE A 34 14.97 -15.27 8.35
C PHE A 34 15.35 -14.71 9.73
N VAL A 35 15.32 -15.56 10.77
CA VAL A 35 15.72 -15.16 12.13
C VAL A 35 17.22 -14.86 12.20
N ASN A 36 18.06 -15.73 11.64
CA ASN A 36 19.52 -15.62 11.71
C ASN A 36 20.07 -14.44 10.89
N GLU A 37 19.43 -14.12 9.77
CA GLU A 37 19.79 -12.96 8.94
C GLU A 37 19.12 -11.66 9.41
N GLY A 38 18.24 -11.73 10.43
CA GLY A 38 17.59 -10.55 11.03
C GLY A 38 16.55 -9.86 10.14
N GLY A 39 16.10 -10.51 9.05
CA GLY A 39 15.15 -9.90 8.12
C GLY A 39 15.08 -10.57 6.75
N LEU A 40 14.53 -9.84 5.78
CA LEU A 40 14.28 -10.29 4.41
C LEU A 40 15.26 -9.70 3.38
N GLU A 41 16.27 -8.93 3.79
CA GLU A 41 17.16 -8.18 2.90
C GLU A 41 17.86 -9.06 1.85
N HIS A 42 18.24 -10.27 2.21
CA HIS A 42 18.94 -11.22 1.34
C HIS A 42 18.01 -12.31 0.74
N PHE A 43 16.70 -12.11 0.82
CA PHE A 43 15.73 -13.05 0.28
C PHE A 43 15.31 -12.65 -1.13
N GLU A 44 15.32 -13.63 -2.03
CA GLU A 44 14.66 -13.48 -3.32
C GLU A 44 13.15 -13.27 -3.12
N LEU A 45 12.53 -12.46 -3.99
CA LEU A 45 11.11 -12.06 -3.84
C LEU A 45 10.16 -13.26 -3.75
N HIS A 46 10.44 -14.35 -4.47
CA HIS A 46 9.65 -15.58 -4.39
C HIS A 46 9.82 -16.28 -3.03
N ASN A 47 11.00 -16.24 -2.39
CA ASN A 47 11.19 -16.79 -1.05
C ASN A 47 10.49 -15.96 0.02
N VAL A 48 10.39 -14.63 -0.17
CA VAL A 48 9.58 -13.77 0.71
C VAL A 48 8.11 -14.20 0.68
N LEU A 49 7.54 -14.40 -0.52
CA LEU A 49 6.18 -14.94 -0.65
C LEU A 49 6.07 -16.35 -0.08
N GLU A 50 7.04 -17.22 -0.33
CA GLU A 50 7.05 -18.59 0.19
C GLU A 50 6.96 -18.62 1.72
N ILE A 51 7.73 -17.77 2.41
CA ILE A 51 7.64 -17.61 3.87
C ILE A 51 6.24 -17.21 4.30
N LEU A 52 5.66 -16.21 3.64
CA LEU A 52 4.33 -15.74 3.97
C LEU A 52 3.28 -16.85 3.78
N LEU A 53 3.37 -17.59 2.66
CA LEU A 53 2.51 -18.72 2.36
C LEU A 53 2.64 -19.85 3.38
N PHE A 54 3.77 -19.94 4.11
CA PHE A 54 3.88 -20.91 5.19
C PHE A 54 2.79 -20.73 6.25
N PHE A 55 2.37 -19.49 6.52
CA PHE A 55 1.35 -19.23 7.54
C PHE A 55 -0.08 -19.40 7.02
N GLY A 56 -0.28 -19.44 5.69
CA GLY A 56 -1.59 -19.61 5.05
C GLY A 56 -1.88 -20.99 4.46
N ILE A 57 -0.85 -21.81 4.20
CA ILE A 57 -0.97 -23.12 3.53
C ILE A 57 -0.26 -24.20 4.36
N PRO A 58 -1.00 -25.15 4.94
CA PRO A 58 -0.42 -26.29 5.65
C PRO A 58 0.12 -27.35 4.67
N GLN A 59 1.36 -27.80 4.91
CA GLN A 59 1.98 -29.01 4.34
C GLN A 59 1.82 -29.21 2.80
N LYS A 60 2.21 -28.19 2.02
CA LYS A 60 2.40 -28.27 0.56
C LYS A 60 3.73 -27.63 0.16
N ASP A 61 4.16 -27.92 -1.06
CA ASP A 61 5.22 -27.13 -1.71
C ASP A 61 4.68 -25.73 -2.02
N THR A 62 5.16 -24.74 -1.27
CA THR A 62 4.78 -23.33 -1.42
C THR A 62 5.74 -22.56 -2.32
N ASN A 63 6.88 -23.15 -2.70
CA ASN A 63 7.84 -22.50 -3.58
C ASN A 63 7.25 -22.35 -4.98
N ASP A 64 6.69 -23.43 -5.53
CA ASP A 64 5.99 -23.42 -6.82
C ASP A 64 4.83 -22.41 -6.83
N ILE A 65 4.08 -22.33 -5.73
CA ILE A 65 2.95 -21.38 -5.60
C ILE A 65 3.46 -19.93 -5.62
N ALA A 66 4.56 -19.63 -4.93
CA ALA A 66 5.15 -18.30 -4.94
C ALA A 66 5.60 -17.87 -6.35
N HIS A 67 6.23 -18.77 -7.10
CA HIS A 67 6.58 -18.53 -8.50
C HIS A 67 5.34 -18.36 -9.40
N GLU A 68 4.31 -19.20 -9.22
CA GLU A 68 3.06 -19.10 -9.97
C GLU A 68 2.37 -17.76 -9.76
N LEU A 69 2.31 -17.29 -8.50
CA LEU A 69 1.73 -15.98 -8.16
C LEU A 69 2.47 -14.85 -8.89
N ILE A 70 3.79 -14.79 -8.79
CA ILE A 70 4.58 -13.74 -9.47
C ILE A 70 4.38 -13.81 -10.98
N ARG A 71 4.36 -15.01 -11.56
CA ARG A 71 4.14 -15.18 -13.00
C ARG A 71 2.74 -14.75 -13.44
N THR A 72 1.72 -15.07 -12.65
CA THR A 72 0.31 -14.77 -12.96
C THR A 72 0.03 -13.27 -12.88
N PHE A 73 0.56 -12.59 -11.85
CA PHE A 73 0.31 -11.18 -11.61
C PHE A 73 1.39 -10.25 -12.18
N GLY A 74 2.48 -10.81 -12.70
CA GLY A 74 3.56 -10.11 -13.41
C GLY A 74 4.71 -9.61 -12.53
N SER A 75 4.47 -9.32 -11.24
CA SER A 75 5.52 -8.94 -10.31
C SER A 75 5.14 -9.21 -8.85
N PHE A 76 6.13 -9.21 -7.95
CA PHE A 76 5.93 -9.33 -6.50
C PHE A 76 4.92 -8.29 -5.98
N SER A 77 5.07 -7.02 -6.36
CA SER A 77 4.16 -5.96 -5.93
C SER A 77 2.73 -6.17 -6.42
N GLN A 78 2.56 -6.66 -7.65
CA GLN A 78 1.22 -6.94 -8.20
C GLN A 78 0.51 -8.08 -7.47
N VAL A 79 1.23 -9.03 -6.87
CA VAL A 79 0.63 -10.08 -6.01
C VAL A 79 -0.09 -9.45 -4.81
N PHE A 80 0.46 -8.41 -4.18
CA PHE A 80 -0.19 -7.73 -3.05
C PHE A 80 -1.32 -6.79 -3.47
N LEU A 81 -1.35 -6.38 -4.74
CA LEU A 81 -2.42 -5.55 -5.29
C LEU A 81 -3.62 -6.38 -5.78
N ALA A 82 -3.39 -7.63 -6.17
CA ALA A 82 -4.45 -8.53 -6.64
C ALA A 82 -5.62 -8.67 -5.65
N ASP A 83 -6.80 -8.98 -6.18
CA ASP A 83 -7.98 -9.24 -5.37
C ASP A 83 -7.92 -10.64 -4.74
N VAL A 84 -8.56 -10.79 -3.58
CA VAL A 84 -8.57 -12.05 -2.82
C VAL A 84 -9.09 -13.21 -3.67
N GLU A 85 -10.13 -12.97 -4.47
CA GLU A 85 -10.72 -14.01 -5.32
C GLU A 85 -9.80 -14.39 -6.50
N GLN A 86 -9.04 -13.44 -7.05
CA GLN A 86 -8.03 -13.73 -8.07
C GLN A 86 -6.86 -14.53 -7.50
N LEU A 87 -6.37 -14.14 -6.32
CA LEU A 87 -5.31 -14.86 -5.60
C LEU A 87 -5.76 -16.29 -5.26
N ALA A 88 -6.98 -16.46 -4.79
CA ALA A 88 -7.53 -17.77 -4.42
C ALA A 88 -7.74 -18.70 -5.62
N ALA A 89 -7.88 -18.16 -6.83
CA ALA A 89 -8.01 -18.94 -8.07
C ALA A 89 -6.70 -19.61 -8.52
N VAL A 90 -5.54 -19.16 -8.02
CA VAL A 90 -4.25 -19.77 -8.36
C VAL A 90 -4.13 -21.17 -7.76
N LYS A 91 -3.72 -22.14 -8.58
CA LYS A 91 -3.63 -23.55 -8.17
C LYS A 91 -2.78 -23.72 -6.93
N GLY A 92 -3.37 -24.32 -5.88
CA GLY A 92 -2.69 -24.58 -4.61
C GLY A 92 -2.92 -23.52 -3.54
N MET A 93 -3.40 -22.33 -3.92
CA MET A 93 -3.80 -21.29 -2.97
C MET A 93 -5.01 -21.71 -2.15
N THR A 94 -5.06 -21.21 -0.92
CA THR A 94 -6.25 -21.24 -0.08
C THR A 94 -6.79 -19.83 0.04
N ARG A 95 -8.10 -19.69 0.32
CA ARG A 95 -8.69 -18.37 0.59
C ARG A 95 -8.01 -17.66 1.77
N ASN A 96 -7.60 -18.41 2.80
CA ASN A 96 -6.88 -17.85 3.95
C ASN A 96 -5.50 -17.32 3.56
N ALA A 97 -4.77 -18.02 2.69
CA ALA A 97 -3.48 -17.54 2.18
C ALA A 97 -3.65 -16.27 1.32
N ALA A 98 -4.71 -16.21 0.50
CA ALA A 98 -5.05 -15.03 -0.27
C ALA A 98 -5.39 -13.82 0.63
N ILE A 99 -6.19 -14.03 1.68
CA ILE A 99 -6.48 -13.00 2.70
C ILE A 99 -5.20 -12.55 3.40
N LEU A 100 -4.33 -13.49 3.80
CA LEU A 100 -3.06 -13.16 4.45
C LEU A 100 -2.19 -12.25 3.58
N ILE A 101 -2.05 -12.56 2.27
CA ILE A 101 -1.33 -11.70 1.33
C ILE A 101 -1.97 -10.31 1.29
N LYS A 102 -3.30 -10.23 1.14
CA LYS A 102 -3.99 -8.95 1.05
C LYS A 102 -3.88 -8.12 2.34
N LEU A 103 -3.81 -8.78 3.49
CA LEU A 103 -3.73 -8.15 4.81
C LEU A 103 -2.41 -7.40 5.03
N VAL A 104 -1.29 -7.86 4.47
CA VAL A 104 0.04 -7.26 4.66
C VAL A 104 0.08 -5.75 4.39
N PRO A 105 -0.29 -5.26 3.19
CA PRO A 105 -0.30 -3.82 2.93
C PRO A 105 -1.32 -3.08 3.81
N GLU A 106 -2.44 -3.70 4.18
CA GLU A 106 -3.43 -3.05 5.06
C GLU A 106 -2.90 -2.81 6.46
N VAL A 107 -2.22 -3.81 7.02
CA VAL A 107 -1.55 -3.73 8.33
C VAL A 107 -0.44 -2.69 8.28
N TYR A 108 0.37 -2.67 7.21
CA TYR A 108 1.40 -1.64 7.05
C TYR A 108 0.80 -0.23 7.03
N ARG A 109 -0.29 0.00 6.28
CA ARG A 109 -0.99 1.29 6.30
C ARG A 109 -1.46 1.66 7.70
N LYS A 110 -2.08 0.72 8.41
CA LYS A 110 -2.59 0.97 9.78
C LYS A 110 -1.46 1.30 10.75
N PHE A 111 -0.35 0.59 10.67
CA PHE A 111 0.85 0.86 11.45
C PHE A 111 1.42 2.25 11.17
N MET A 112 1.52 2.64 9.89
CA MET A 112 1.98 3.97 9.49
C MET A 112 1.02 5.10 9.91
N GLU A 113 -0.29 4.86 9.86
CA GLU A 113 -1.32 5.80 10.33
C GLU A 113 -1.27 6.00 11.84
N GLU A 114 -0.96 4.96 12.62
CA GLU A 114 -0.82 5.04 14.08
C GLU A 114 0.49 5.70 14.50
N SER A 115 1.61 5.38 13.84
CA SER A 115 2.93 5.92 14.18
C SER A 115 3.04 7.43 13.97
N LYS A 116 2.14 8.01 13.19
CA LYS A 116 2.07 9.45 12.91
C LYS A 116 1.07 10.09 13.87
N GLU A 117 1.56 10.50 15.05
CA GLU A 117 0.76 11.23 16.03
C GLU A 117 0.24 12.56 15.48
N LYS A 118 -0.88 13.01 16.05
CA LYS A 118 -1.63 14.22 15.68
C LYS A 118 -0.70 15.43 15.71
N GLU A 119 -0.90 16.34 14.74
CA GLU A 119 -0.21 17.62 14.55
C GLU A 119 0.99 17.64 13.58
N GLU A 120 0.83 17.05 12.40
CA GLU A 120 1.81 17.22 11.33
C GLU A 120 1.69 18.58 10.62
N ILE A 121 2.82 19.27 10.52
CA ILE A 121 3.00 20.44 9.65
C ILE A 121 3.52 19.94 8.30
N LEU A 122 2.71 20.13 7.26
CA LEU A 122 2.98 19.68 5.88
C LEU A 122 3.28 20.89 4.99
N ASP A 123 4.38 21.57 5.28
CA ASP A 123 4.78 22.85 4.67
C ASP A 123 5.79 22.70 3.52
N THR A 124 6.15 21.47 3.14
CA THR A 124 7.00 21.18 1.97
C THR A 124 6.41 20.04 1.15
N THR A 125 6.68 20.05 -0.17
CA THR A 125 6.27 18.96 -1.07
C THR A 125 6.75 17.61 -0.56
N ASP A 126 7.99 17.52 -0.06
CA ASP A 126 8.58 16.27 0.43
C ASP A 126 7.86 15.73 1.67
N LYS A 127 7.54 16.59 2.65
CA LYS A 127 6.72 16.18 3.81
C LYS A 127 5.35 15.66 3.37
N ILE A 128 4.73 16.32 2.38
CA ILE A 128 3.45 15.88 1.82
C ILE A 128 3.59 14.53 1.11
N ARG A 129 4.67 14.30 0.33
CA ARG A 129 4.94 13.00 -0.31
C ARG A 129 5.09 11.89 0.74
N GLU A 130 5.95 12.10 1.75
CA GLU A 130 6.16 11.16 2.86
C GLU A 130 4.87 10.88 3.65
N TYR A 131 3.98 11.87 3.74
CA TYR A 131 2.66 11.71 4.32
C TYR A 131 1.72 10.85 3.47
N LEU A 132 1.70 11.09 2.15
CA LEU A 132 0.75 10.49 1.24
C LEU A 132 1.13 9.06 0.82
N LEU A 133 2.42 8.77 0.60
CA LEU A 133 2.87 7.48 0.06
C LEU A 133 2.33 6.27 0.84
N PRO A 134 2.42 6.23 2.19
CA PRO A 134 1.86 5.11 2.94
C PRO A 134 0.34 4.96 2.75
N LYS A 135 -0.43 6.05 2.59
CA LYS A 135 -1.90 5.99 2.50
C LYS A 135 -2.40 5.27 1.25
N PHE A 136 -1.64 5.34 0.17
CA PHE A 136 -1.98 4.72 -1.11
C PHE A 136 -1.39 3.31 -1.27
N MET A 137 -0.50 2.88 -0.38
CA MET A 137 0.15 1.57 -0.50
C MET A 137 -0.88 0.44 -0.51
N GLY A 138 -0.80 -0.45 -1.50
CA GLY A 138 -1.68 -1.62 -1.60
C GLY A 138 -3.14 -1.32 -1.99
N ARG A 139 -3.44 -0.11 -2.50
CA ARG A 139 -4.75 0.22 -3.05
C ARG A 139 -4.83 -0.20 -4.53
N SER A 140 -5.71 -1.15 -4.83
CA SER A 140 -5.98 -1.61 -6.21
C SER A 140 -7.01 -0.75 -6.95
N GLU A 141 -7.78 0.04 -6.22
CA GLU A 141 -8.72 1.01 -6.77
C GLU A 141 -8.19 2.44 -6.65
N GLU A 142 -8.68 3.33 -7.51
CA GLU A 142 -8.44 4.76 -7.37
C GLU A 142 -9.13 5.28 -6.10
N ILE A 143 -8.38 6.01 -5.30
CA ILE A 143 -8.82 6.68 -4.07
C ILE A 143 -8.47 8.15 -4.21
N VAL A 144 -9.38 9.03 -3.81
CA VAL A 144 -9.11 10.47 -3.72
C VAL A 144 -9.15 10.89 -2.25
N TYR A 145 -8.02 11.38 -1.76
CA TYR A 145 -7.88 12.00 -0.45
C TYR A 145 -8.01 13.52 -0.53
N LEU A 146 -8.63 14.09 0.50
CA LEU A 146 -8.66 15.50 0.81
C LEU A 146 -7.90 15.72 2.12
N LEU A 147 -6.89 16.58 2.07
CA LEU A 147 -6.15 17.06 3.23
C LEU A 147 -6.62 18.48 3.51
N CYS A 148 -7.12 18.70 4.72
CA CYS A 148 -7.60 19.97 5.21
C CYS A 148 -6.57 20.57 6.17
N MET A 149 -6.18 21.83 5.96
CA MET A 149 -5.10 22.47 6.70
C MET A 149 -5.52 23.83 7.26
N ASN A 150 -4.79 24.28 8.27
CA ASN A 150 -4.85 25.66 8.76
C ASN A 150 -3.76 26.55 8.11
N ASN A 151 -3.67 27.80 8.56
CA ASN A 151 -2.76 28.81 8.00
C ASN A 151 -1.27 28.46 8.20
N ALA A 152 -0.95 27.59 9.16
CA ALA A 152 0.40 27.13 9.43
C ALA A 152 0.74 25.84 8.67
N CYS A 153 -0.04 25.46 7.65
CA CYS A 153 0.05 24.16 6.96
C CYS A 153 -0.04 22.96 7.92
N LYS A 154 -0.65 23.14 9.10
CA LYS A 154 -0.90 22.06 10.03
C LYS A 154 -2.13 21.29 9.57
N LEU A 155 -1.97 19.99 9.44
CA LEU A 155 -3.04 19.09 9.02
C LEU A 155 -4.13 19.01 10.09
N LEU A 156 -5.35 19.40 9.71
CA LEU A 156 -6.54 19.34 10.56
C LEU A 156 -7.27 18.01 10.38
N ARG A 157 -7.38 17.55 9.13
CA ARG A 157 -8.14 16.34 8.78
C ARG A 157 -7.65 15.77 7.44
N THR A 158 -7.62 14.45 7.35
CA THR A 158 -7.46 13.72 6.09
C THR A 158 -8.68 12.85 5.87
N GLU A 159 -9.37 13.02 4.75
CA GLU A 159 -10.62 12.34 4.44
C GLU A 159 -10.56 11.68 3.05
N ILE A 160 -11.17 10.50 2.90
CA ILE A 160 -11.38 9.92 1.57
C ILE A 160 -12.69 10.47 1.00
N ILE A 161 -12.59 11.23 -0.09
CA ILE A 161 -13.75 11.88 -0.71
C ILE A 161 -14.33 11.06 -1.86
N SER A 162 -13.51 10.25 -2.54
CA SER A 162 -13.94 9.34 -3.61
C SER A 162 -13.17 8.01 -3.61
N LYS A 163 -13.80 6.93 -4.10
CA LYS A 163 -13.24 5.58 -4.23
C LYS A 163 -13.78 4.86 -5.46
N GLY A 164 -12.95 4.05 -6.11
CA GLY A 164 -13.36 3.13 -7.18
C GLY A 164 -13.66 3.84 -8.50
N SER A 165 -14.65 3.34 -9.25
CA SER A 165 -15.05 3.87 -10.56
C SER A 165 -15.53 5.33 -10.54
N LYS A 166 -15.75 5.89 -9.36
CA LYS A 166 -15.89 7.32 -9.15
C LYS A 166 -14.49 7.92 -9.04
N SER A 167 -13.80 8.00 -10.17
CA SER A 167 -12.46 8.58 -10.28
C SER A 167 -12.43 10.05 -9.87
N MET A 168 -11.26 10.69 -9.94
CA MET A 168 -11.11 12.14 -9.75
C MET A 168 -12.15 12.96 -10.54
N ALA A 169 -12.56 12.50 -11.72
CA ALA A 169 -13.59 13.14 -12.54
C ALA A 169 -14.97 13.30 -11.85
N HIS A 170 -15.23 12.53 -10.80
CA HIS A 170 -16.53 12.47 -10.11
C HIS A 170 -16.49 12.97 -8.66
N VAL A 171 -15.47 13.73 -8.27
CA VAL A 171 -15.42 14.35 -6.95
C VAL A 171 -16.67 15.20 -6.71
N ASP A 172 -17.44 14.82 -5.68
CA ASP A 172 -18.64 15.55 -5.26
C ASP A 172 -18.23 16.83 -4.54
N LEU A 173 -18.37 17.94 -5.25
CA LEU A 173 -18.05 19.27 -4.75
C LEU A 173 -18.85 19.64 -3.49
N ARG A 174 -20.12 19.23 -3.39
CA ARG A 174 -20.93 19.53 -2.19
C ARG A 174 -20.32 18.86 -0.97
N LYS A 175 -20.05 17.55 -1.09
CA LYS A 175 -19.42 16.77 -0.02
C LYS A 175 -18.05 17.32 0.35
N LEU A 176 -17.23 17.69 -0.64
CA LEU A 176 -15.91 18.29 -0.42
C LEU A 176 -16.06 19.59 0.39
N THR A 177 -16.91 20.52 -0.05
CA THR A 177 -17.12 21.80 0.64
C THR A 177 -17.65 21.61 2.06
N GLU A 178 -18.57 20.68 2.28
CA GLU A 178 -19.07 20.34 3.63
C GLU A 178 -17.92 19.92 4.56
N ILE A 179 -17.02 19.04 4.09
CA ILE A 179 -15.87 18.58 4.88
C ILE A 179 -14.93 19.75 5.22
N VAL A 180 -14.58 20.56 4.23
CA VAL A 180 -13.63 21.68 4.38
C VAL A 180 -14.16 22.73 5.37
N LEU A 181 -15.45 23.07 5.26
CA LEU A 181 -16.09 24.02 6.18
C LEU A 181 -16.22 23.44 7.59
N GLN A 182 -16.58 22.16 7.74
CA GLN A 182 -16.74 21.51 9.05
C GLN A 182 -15.42 21.43 9.84
N CYS A 183 -14.27 21.25 9.17
CA CYS A 183 -12.98 21.24 9.86
C CYS A 183 -12.35 22.63 10.02
N GLY A 184 -13.01 23.70 9.53
CA GLY A 184 -12.47 25.05 9.60
C GLY A 184 -11.17 25.23 8.82
N ALA A 185 -11.01 24.48 7.72
CA ALA A 185 -9.82 24.58 6.90
C ALA A 185 -9.79 25.88 6.10
N VAL A 186 -8.59 26.45 6.04
CA VAL A 186 -8.28 27.65 5.26
C VAL A 186 -7.57 27.29 3.96
N SER A 187 -6.97 26.10 3.90
CA SER A 187 -6.34 25.57 2.71
C SER A 187 -6.50 24.05 2.60
N ILE A 188 -6.39 23.53 1.38
CA ILE A 188 -6.51 22.11 1.09
C ILE A 188 -5.43 21.58 0.15
N ILE A 189 -5.19 20.28 0.22
CA ILE A 189 -4.48 19.50 -0.80
C ILE A 189 -5.37 18.34 -1.23
N LEU A 190 -5.37 18.04 -2.53
CA LEU A 190 -5.92 16.78 -3.04
C LEU A 190 -4.80 15.79 -3.31
N ALA A 191 -5.12 14.51 -3.19
CA ALA A 191 -4.24 13.46 -3.67
C ALA A 191 -5.06 12.29 -4.23
N HIS A 192 -4.64 11.71 -5.34
CA HIS A 192 -5.20 10.45 -5.82
C HIS A 192 -4.11 9.51 -6.31
N ASN A 193 -4.41 8.21 -6.36
CA ASN A 193 -3.52 7.22 -6.94
C ASN A 193 -3.97 6.77 -8.33
N HIS A 194 -2.99 6.40 -9.15
CA HIS A 194 -3.16 5.57 -10.33
C HIS A 194 -2.62 4.16 -10.03
N PRO A 195 -3.45 3.19 -9.56
CA PRO A 195 -3.00 1.87 -9.12
C PRO A 195 -2.14 1.11 -10.14
N HIS A 196 -2.45 1.27 -11.43
CA HIS A 196 -1.81 0.56 -12.55
C HIS A 196 -1.13 1.52 -13.54
N GLY A 197 -0.99 2.80 -13.18
CA GLY A 197 -0.51 3.84 -14.07
C GLY A 197 0.83 4.43 -13.66
N VAL A 198 1.15 5.54 -14.30
CA VAL A 198 2.27 6.41 -13.91
C VAL A 198 1.76 7.58 -13.09
N ALA A 199 2.63 8.16 -12.26
CA ALA A 199 2.34 9.36 -11.46
C ALA A 199 2.30 10.63 -12.34
N ARG A 200 1.51 10.59 -13.41
CA ARG A 200 1.31 11.72 -14.33
C ARG A 200 -0.17 12.09 -14.35
N PRO A 201 -0.54 13.35 -14.11
CA PRO A 201 -1.93 13.78 -14.14
C PRO A 201 -2.51 13.63 -15.55
N SER A 202 -3.73 13.12 -15.63
CA SER A 202 -4.54 13.12 -16.84
C SER A 202 -5.16 14.50 -17.08
N ARG A 203 -5.72 14.69 -18.28
CA ARG A 203 -6.47 15.92 -18.59
C ARG A 203 -7.70 16.11 -17.68
N HIS A 204 -8.37 15.01 -17.32
CA HIS A 204 -9.51 15.05 -16.39
C HIS A 204 -9.08 15.50 -14.99
N ASP A 205 -7.90 15.08 -14.53
CA ASP A 205 -7.37 15.51 -13.23
C ASP A 205 -7.11 17.01 -13.23
N ILE A 206 -6.46 17.52 -14.29
CA ILE A 206 -6.18 18.95 -14.46
C ILE A 206 -7.48 19.77 -14.50
N ASP A 207 -8.44 19.36 -15.32
CA ASP A 207 -9.70 20.10 -15.48
C ASP A 207 -10.53 20.09 -14.19
N THR A 208 -10.58 18.95 -13.49
CA THR A 208 -11.26 18.84 -12.19
C THR A 208 -10.58 19.72 -11.15
N THR A 209 -9.25 19.68 -11.08
CA THR A 209 -8.48 20.47 -10.11
C THR A 209 -8.71 21.96 -10.27
N ARG A 210 -8.65 22.46 -11.52
CA ARG A 210 -8.92 23.87 -11.83
C ARG A 210 -10.35 24.29 -11.48
N ARG A 211 -11.32 23.40 -11.72
CA ARG A 211 -12.72 23.64 -11.33
C ARG A 211 -12.85 23.77 -9.81
N LEU A 212 -12.24 22.85 -9.05
CA LEU A 212 -12.28 22.88 -7.58
C LEU A 212 -11.59 24.12 -7.03
N GLN A 213 -10.42 24.46 -7.55
CA GLN A 213 -9.68 25.67 -7.18
C GLN A 213 -10.55 26.93 -7.34
N LYS A 214 -11.22 27.09 -8.48
CA LYS A 214 -12.09 28.25 -8.76
C LYS A 214 -13.26 28.36 -7.79
N VAL A 215 -13.85 27.24 -7.37
CA VAL A 215 -14.98 27.25 -6.43
C VAL A 215 -14.50 27.55 -5.02
N LEU A 216 -13.41 26.91 -4.58
CA LEU A 216 -12.87 27.08 -3.23
C LEU A 216 -12.35 28.50 -2.99
N SER A 217 -11.79 29.15 -4.02
CA SER A 217 -11.37 30.54 -3.92
C SER A 217 -12.54 31.50 -3.63
N GLN A 218 -13.77 31.18 -4.08
CA GLN A 218 -14.96 31.98 -3.75
C GLN A 218 -15.37 31.86 -2.28
N LEU A 219 -14.89 30.82 -1.60
CA LEU A 219 -15.12 30.56 -0.18
C LEU A 219 -13.92 30.96 0.69
N ASN A 220 -12.92 31.66 0.12
CA ASN A 220 -11.65 31.99 0.76
C ASN A 220 -10.89 30.75 1.28
N ILE A 221 -11.03 29.62 0.59
CA ILE A 221 -10.26 28.41 0.85
C ILE A 221 -9.22 28.26 -0.26
N GLU A 222 -7.96 28.15 0.15
CA GLU A 222 -6.86 28.03 -0.79
C GLU A 222 -6.61 26.59 -1.21
N PHE A 223 -6.37 26.38 -2.50
CA PHE A 223 -6.00 25.08 -3.04
C PHE A 223 -4.48 25.06 -3.18
N LEU A 224 -3.75 24.37 -2.29
CA LEU A 224 -2.28 24.42 -2.31
C LEU A 224 -1.71 23.57 -3.43
N ASP A 225 -2.18 22.33 -3.56
CA ASP A 225 -1.63 21.39 -4.51
C ASP A 225 -2.55 20.19 -4.76
N HIS A 226 -2.23 19.43 -5.80
CA HIS A 226 -2.81 18.15 -6.09
C HIS A 226 -1.70 17.13 -6.40
N PHE A 227 -1.64 16.07 -5.62
CA PHE A 227 -0.70 14.97 -5.79
C PHE A 227 -1.27 13.80 -6.58
N VAL A 228 -0.49 13.31 -7.54
CA VAL A 228 -0.77 12.04 -8.24
C VAL A 228 0.23 11.01 -7.75
N VAL A 229 -0.27 9.89 -7.22
CA VAL A 229 0.55 8.83 -6.62
C VAL A 229 0.51 7.56 -7.47
N ALA A 230 1.67 6.99 -7.78
CA ALA A 230 1.76 5.69 -8.43
C ALA A 230 2.97 4.93 -7.89
N GLY A 231 2.73 3.75 -7.32
CA GLY A 231 3.78 2.96 -6.67
C GLY A 231 4.40 3.72 -5.49
N ASP A 232 5.70 3.96 -5.58
CA ASP A 232 6.53 4.70 -4.62
C ASP A 232 6.70 6.19 -4.97
N THR A 233 6.07 6.65 -6.05
CA THR A 233 6.24 8.00 -6.58
C THR A 233 5.00 8.84 -6.33
N ALA A 234 5.19 10.06 -5.82
CA ALA A 234 4.15 11.06 -5.62
C ALA A 234 4.54 12.38 -6.30
N VAL A 235 3.75 12.78 -7.29
CA VAL A 235 4.02 13.95 -8.14
C VAL A 235 3.08 15.10 -7.79
N SER A 236 3.65 16.28 -7.56
CA SER A 236 2.93 17.55 -7.38
C SER A 236 2.52 18.12 -8.74
N MET A 237 1.24 18.45 -8.89
CA MET A 237 0.74 19.14 -10.08
C MET A 237 1.18 20.60 -10.14
N MET A 238 1.47 21.23 -9.00
CA MET A 238 2.05 22.56 -8.93
C MET A 238 3.49 22.57 -9.46
N GLU A 239 4.35 21.64 -9.02
CA GLU A 239 5.73 21.54 -9.53
C GLU A 239 5.80 21.19 -11.03
N PHE A 240 4.81 20.46 -11.55
CA PHE A 240 4.67 20.17 -12.98
C PHE A 240 4.13 21.36 -13.79
N GLY A 241 3.84 22.51 -13.17
CA GLY A 241 3.36 23.73 -13.83
C GLY A 241 1.91 23.65 -14.32
N HIS A 242 1.12 22.69 -13.82
CA HIS A 242 -0.28 22.53 -14.22
C HIS A 242 -1.24 23.41 -13.40
N LEU A 243 -0.78 23.86 -12.23
CA LEU A 243 -1.45 24.80 -11.35
C LEU A 243 -0.67 26.12 -11.40
N GLY A 244 -1.32 27.20 -11.85
CA GLY A 244 -0.72 28.56 -11.83
C GLY A 244 -0.72 29.16 -10.43
N ILE A 245 -0.23 28.40 -9.45
CA ILE A 245 -0.25 28.70 -8.01
C ILE A 245 1.19 28.93 -7.57
N LYS A 246 1.41 29.90 -6.68
CA LYS A 246 2.72 30.15 -6.07
C LYS A 246 3.17 28.93 -5.27
N ASN A 247 4.47 28.70 -5.22
CA ASN A 247 5.03 27.56 -4.49
C ASN A 247 4.56 27.60 -3.02
N ILE A 248 4.34 26.44 -2.38
CA ILE A 248 3.93 26.36 -0.96
C ILE A 248 4.90 27.18 -0.07
N VAL A 249 6.16 27.27 -0.47
CA VAL A 249 7.21 28.09 0.16
C VAL A 249 6.95 29.60 0.01
N GLU A 250 6.46 30.08 -1.12
CA GLU A 250 6.20 31.51 -1.37
C GLU A 250 4.96 32.04 -0.65
N MET A 251 4.05 31.15 -0.25
CA MET A 251 2.86 31.50 0.52
C MET A 251 3.17 31.79 2.00
N GLN A 252 4.38 31.49 2.47
CA GLN A 252 4.83 31.74 3.84
C GLN A 252 5.35 33.17 4.06
N LEU A 253 5.58 33.95 3.00
CA LEU A 253 5.97 35.34 3.16
C LEU A 253 4.71 36.15 3.47
N PRO A 254 4.65 36.87 4.62
CA PRO A 254 3.61 37.88 4.78
C PRO A 254 3.67 38.83 3.59
N ARG A 255 2.52 39.28 3.10
CA ARG A 255 2.48 40.34 2.09
C ARG A 255 3.34 41.49 2.62
N GLN A 256 4.41 41.86 1.92
CA GLN A 256 5.22 43.03 2.29
C GLN A 256 4.35 44.30 2.31
N ASP A 257 3.20 44.24 1.65
CA ASP A 257 2.18 45.28 1.51
C ASP A 257 1.31 45.48 2.77
N GLU A 258 1.40 44.61 3.80
CA GLU A 258 0.60 44.69 5.03
C GLU A 258 1.37 45.26 6.25
N PHE A 259 2.60 45.75 6.06
CA PHE A 259 3.38 46.40 7.13
C PHE A 259 3.61 47.91 6.96
N ASP A 260 3.06 48.54 5.92
CA ASP A 260 3.15 50.00 5.68
C ASP A 260 1.77 50.69 5.69
N VAL A 261 0.94 50.40 6.69
CA VAL A 261 -0.08 51.36 7.16
C VAL A 261 -0.28 51.14 8.66
N PHE A 262 0.43 51.91 9.48
CA PHE A 262 0.03 52.61 10.72
C PHE A 262 1.23 52.90 11.62
#